data_AF-A0A0Q9PLF9-F1
#
_entry.id   AF-A0A0Q9PLF9-F1
#
_cell.length_a   1.000
_cell.length_b   1.000
_cell.length_c   1.000
_cell.angle_alpha   90.00
_cell.angle_beta   90.00
_cell.angle_gamma   90.00
#
_symmetry.space_group_name_H-M   'P 1'
#
loop_
_entity.id
_entity.type
_entity.pdbx_description
1 polymer ?
#
loop_
_entity_poly.entity_id
_entity_poly.type
_entity_poly.pdbx_seq_one_letter_code
_entity_poly.pdbx_strand_id
1 'polypeptide(L)'
;MRFIPTSTAKVESLRKQAKRLQRNGGGKHADLLNRVARTAGYEHWHHVTLCFRETEGISADRSLIGTVEKIVQAELAGKPLIISTGSETSTSQPFMLFASGIGDAWMLDPFGQRALCLVWRGQRQSPIVRETPDRLEIQWEGSYELRGEFFSVDVDHPLIGQRTIGGYPVEQLRSLTLSVQPVERTIDQVIRQDDAVELSLEIIRQLIKAGWSTDQLTAAARQGARYSPSRDSVVFPAMVAPE
;
A
#
# COMPACT_ATOMS: atom_id res chain seq x y z
N MET A 1 -30.47 16.43 -0.21
CA MET A 1 -30.11 15.38 -1.17
C MET A 1 -29.40 14.26 -0.43
N ARG A 2 -29.94 13.03 -0.48
CA ARG A 2 -29.38 11.85 0.18
C ARG A 2 -28.43 11.15 -0.78
N PHE A 3 -27.15 11.01 -0.43
CA PHE A 3 -26.19 10.23 -1.22
C PHE A 3 -26.56 8.75 -1.25
N ILE A 4 -26.50 8.14 -2.44
CA ILE A 4 -26.75 6.72 -2.67
C ILE A 4 -25.56 6.17 -3.46
N PRO A 5 -24.76 5.23 -2.91
CA PRO A 5 -23.67 4.60 -3.66
C PRO A 5 -24.19 4.00 -4.97
N THR A 6 -23.67 4.51 -6.10
CA THR A 6 -24.19 4.19 -7.43
C THR A 6 -23.07 3.66 -8.31
N SER A 7 -23.14 2.39 -8.70
CA SER A 7 -22.16 1.77 -9.62
C SER A 7 -22.55 1.92 -11.09
N THR A 8 -21.60 1.76 -12.01
CA THR A 8 -21.83 1.70 -13.47
C THR A 8 -22.90 0.67 -13.82
N ALA A 9 -22.83 -0.53 -13.26
CA ALA A 9 -23.83 -1.58 -13.46
C ALA A 9 -25.25 -1.14 -13.04
N LYS A 10 -25.35 -0.36 -11.94
CA LYS A 10 -26.63 0.19 -11.49
C LYS A 10 -27.16 1.24 -12.48
N VAL A 11 -26.32 2.17 -12.94
CA VAL A 11 -26.71 3.18 -13.94
C VAL A 11 -27.18 2.52 -15.24
N GLU A 12 -26.46 1.52 -15.73
CA GLU A 12 -26.83 0.77 -16.92
C GLU A 12 -28.15 0.02 -16.77
N SER A 13 -28.37 -0.62 -15.61
CA SER A 13 -29.62 -1.30 -15.29
C SER A 13 -30.81 -0.34 -15.36
N LEU A 14 -30.67 0.86 -14.77
CA LEU A 14 -31.71 1.89 -14.81
C LEU A 14 -31.97 2.39 -16.25
N ARG A 15 -30.91 2.59 -17.06
CA ARG A 15 -31.06 2.94 -18.50
C ARG A 15 -31.77 1.85 -19.28
N LYS A 16 -31.43 0.57 -19.04
CA LYS A 16 -32.06 -0.59 -19.68
C LYS A 16 -33.55 -0.69 -19.31
N GLN A 17 -33.90 -0.46 -18.04
CA GLN A 17 -35.29 -0.42 -17.58
C GLN A 17 -36.09 0.71 -18.25
N ALA A 18 -35.53 1.92 -18.33
CA ALA A 18 -36.20 3.04 -19.01
C ALA A 18 -36.42 2.76 -20.50
N LYS A 19 -35.44 2.17 -21.20
CA LYS A 19 -35.61 1.73 -22.60
C LYS A 19 -36.68 0.65 -22.76
N ARG A 20 -36.77 -0.31 -21.83
CA ARG A 20 -37.81 -1.35 -21.86
C ARG A 20 -39.21 -0.75 -21.70
N LEU A 21 -39.38 0.18 -20.77
CA LEU A 21 -40.64 0.91 -20.59
C LEU A 21 -41.03 1.71 -21.84
N GLN A 22 -40.05 2.35 -22.48
CA GLN A 22 -40.27 3.11 -23.70
C GLN A 22 -40.75 2.23 -24.86
N ARG A 23 -40.16 1.03 -25.01
CA ARG A 23 -40.56 0.06 -26.05
C ARG A 23 -41.97 -0.49 -25.82
N ASN A 24 -42.38 -0.67 -24.58
CA ASN A 24 -43.64 -1.31 -24.23
C ASN A 24 -44.82 -0.34 -24.06
N GLY A 25 -44.56 0.94 -23.78
CA GLY A 25 -45.60 1.92 -23.44
C GLY A 25 -45.43 3.31 -24.06
N GLY A 26 -44.42 3.52 -24.92
CA GLY A 26 -44.13 4.83 -25.52
C GLY A 26 -43.70 5.90 -24.52
N GLY A 27 -43.69 7.16 -24.95
CA GLY A 27 -43.36 8.33 -24.12
C GLY A 27 -41.93 8.86 -24.28
N LYS A 28 -41.68 10.04 -23.69
CA LYS A 28 -40.36 10.70 -23.72
C LYS A 28 -39.37 9.97 -22.81
N HIS A 29 -38.20 9.65 -23.36
CA HIS A 29 -37.17 8.89 -22.65
C HIS A 29 -36.72 9.57 -21.34
N ALA A 30 -36.62 10.90 -21.33
CA ALA A 30 -36.22 11.67 -20.15
C ALA A 30 -37.20 11.50 -18.96
N ASP A 31 -38.50 11.48 -19.23
CA ASP A 31 -39.53 11.30 -18.20
C ASP A 31 -39.49 9.88 -17.62
N LEU A 32 -39.21 8.89 -18.49
CA LEU A 32 -39.03 7.49 -18.07
C LEU A 32 -37.78 7.29 -17.23
N LEU A 33 -36.67 7.97 -17.54
CA LEU A 33 -35.46 7.96 -16.72
C LEU A 33 -35.73 8.54 -15.32
N ASN A 34 -36.47 9.65 -15.24
CA ASN A 34 -36.88 10.22 -13.95
C ASN A 34 -37.79 9.27 -13.16
N ARG A 35 -38.74 8.61 -13.83
CA ARG A 35 -39.64 7.63 -13.20
C ARG A 35 -38.85 6.45 -12.63
N VAL A 36 -37.95 5.86 -13.42
CA VAL A 36 -37.12 4.72 -13.00
C VAL A 36 -36.17 5.12 -11.87
N ALA A 37 -35.59 6.32 -11.92
CA ALA A 37 -34.76 6.87 -10.85
C ALA A 37 -35.54 6.96 -9.52
N ARG A 38 -36.78 7.47 -9.55
CA ARG A 38 -37.65 7.56 -8.36
C ARG A 38 -38.01 6.20 -7.77
N THR A 39 -38.32 5.23 -8.62
CA THR A 39 -38.58 3.84 -8.16
C THR A 39 -37.36 3.22 -7.49
N ALA A 40 -36.15 3.63 -7.90
CA ALA A 40 -34.90 3.17 -7.29
C ALA A 40 -34.44 4.01 -6.07
N GLY A 41 -35.27 4.95 -5.59
CA GLY A 41 -35.00 5.75 -4.39
C GLY A 41 -34.27 7.08 -4.64
N TYR A 42 -34.03 7.47 -5.89
CA TYR A 42 -33.45 8.76 -6.26
C TYR A 42 -34.55 9.83 -6.47
N GLU A 43 -34.19 11.10 -6.54
CA GLU A 43 -35.16 12.19 -6.71
C GLU A 43 -35.53 12.39 -8.20
N HIS A 44 -34.53 12.31 -9.07
CA HIS A 44 -34.63 12.40 -10.53
C HIS A 44 -33.34 11.86 -11.18
N TRP A 45 -33.29 11.74 -12.51
CA TRP A 45 -32.14 11.19 -13.23
C TRP A 45 -30.83 11.96 -12.98
N HIS A 46 -30.91 13.28 -12.83
CA HIS A 46 -29.73 14.08 -12.48
C HIS A 46 -29.14 13.71 -11.10
N HIS A 47 -29.96 13.32 -10.11
CA HIS A 47 -29.49 12.84 -8.80
C HIS A 47 -28.73 11.51 -8.95
N VAL A 48 -29.16 10.60 -9.82
CA VAL A 48 -28.42 9.37 -10.16
C VAL A 48 -27.04 9.72 -10.73
N THR A 49 -26.96 10.74 -11.58
CA THR A 49 -25.70 11.15 -12.22
C THR A 49 -24.73 11.78 -11.23
N LEU A 50 -25.24 12.60 -10.29
CA LEU A 50 -24.45 13.17 -9.20
C LEU A 50 -23.92 12.09 -8.26
N CYS A 51 -24.79 11.19 -7.78
CA CYS A 51 -24.40 10.08 -6.92
C CYS A 51 -23.40 9.13 -7.61
N PHE A 52 -23.57 8.88 -8.91
CA PHE A 52 -22.61 8.10 -9.70
C PHE A 52 -21.25 8.78 -9.77
N ARG A 53 -21.21 10.07 -10.12
CA ARG A 53 -19.97 10.85 -10.21
C ARG A 53 -19.23 10.91 -8.87
N GLU A 54 -19.98 11.09 -7.79
CA GLU A 54 -19.42 11.13 -6.43
C GLU A 54 -18.95 9.74 -5.98
N THR A 55 -19.65 8.67 -6.36
CA THR A 55 -19.17 7.28 -6.16
C THR A 55 -17.89 7.01 -6.95
N GLU A 56 -17.80 7.46 -8.20
CA GLU A 56 -16.58 7.32 -9.01
C GLU A 56 -15.43 8.18 -8.47
N GLY A 57 -15.71 9.38 -7.95
CA GLY A 57 -14.72 10.22 -7.29
C GLY A 57 -14.15 9.54 -6.03
N ILE A 58 -15.00 8.98 -5.19
CA ILE A 58 -14.58 8.22 -4.00
C ILE A 58 -13.81 6.95 -4.39
N SER A 59 -14.20 6.28 -5.48
CA SER A 59 -13.50 5.09 -5.98
C SER A 59 -12.15 5.44 -6.61
N ALA A 60 -12.04 6.59 -7.30
CA ALA A 60 -10.81 7.09 -7.86
C ALA A 60 -9.83 7.50 -6.75
N ASP A 61 -10.31 8.17 -5.69
CA ASP A 61 -9.49 8.51 -4.51
C ASP A 61 -8.95 7.28 -3.77
N ARG A 62 -9.58 6.11 -3.94
CA ARG A 62 -9.18 4.82 -3.36
C ARG A 62 -8.39 3.93 -4.32
N SER A 63 -8.28 4.33 -5.59
CA SER A 63 -7.56 3.59 -6.63
C SER A 63 -6.05 3.84 -6.50
N LEU A 64 -5.23 2.89 -6.96
CA LEU A 64 -3.78 3.08 -7.00
C LEU A 64 -3.42 4.27 -7.88
N ILE A 65 -4.02 4.35 -9.06
CA ILE A 65 -3.77 5.46 -10.00
C ILE A 65 -4.13 6.80 -9.37
N GLY A 66 -5.27 6.91 -8.69
CA GLY A 66 -5.64 8.13 -7.98
C GLY A 66 -4.65 8.48 -6.86
N THR A 67 -4.15 7.48 -6.14
CA THR A 67 -3.12 7.67 -5.12
C THR A 67 -1.78 8.12 -5.70
N VAL A 68 -1.37 7.56 -6.84
CA VAL A 68 -0.18 7.99 -7.60
C VAL A 68 -0.32 9.46 -8.02
N GLU A 69 -1.44 9.84 -8.60
CA GLU A 69 -1.69 11.23 -8.98
C GLU A 69 -1.61 12.17 -7.78
N LYS A 70 -2.23 11.80 -6.66
CA LYS A 70 -2.21 12.59 -5.43
C LYS A 70 -0.78 12.81 -4.91
N ILE A 71 0.06 11.78 -4.96
CA ILE A 71 1.46 11.86 -4.53
C ILE A 71 2.28 12.73 -5.47
N VAL A 72 2.12 12.56 -6.79
CA VAL A 72 2.79 13.41 -7.78
C VAL A 72 2.39 14.88 -7.61
N GLN A 73 1.11 15.18 -7.43
CA GLN A 73 0.65 16.55 -7.20
C GLN A 73 1.17 17.14 -5.88
N ALA A 74 1.25 16.33 -4.82
CA ALA A 74 1.84 16.76 -3.56
C ALA A 74 3.32 17.13 -3.73
N GLU A 75 4.09 16.32 -4.45
CA GLU A 75 5.51 16.58 -4.70
C GLU A 75 5.72 17.84 -5.54
N LEU A 76 4.97 18.00 -6.64
CA LEU A 76 5.05 19.18 -7.49
C LEU A 76 4.61 20.47 -6.76
N ALA A 77 3.83 20.34 -5.69
CA ALA A 77 3.47 21.45 -4.79
C ALA A 77 4.46 21.66 -3.64
N GLY A 78 5.57 20.88 -3.56
CA GLY A 78 6.56 20.93 -2.49
C GLY A 78 6.03 20.48 -1.13
N LYS A 79 5.02 19.60 -1.11
CA LYS A 79 4.37 19.11 0.11
C LYS A 79 4.77 17.65 0.37
N PRO A 80 5.53 17.37 1.44
CA PRO A 80 5.83 16.00 1.81
C PRO A 80 4.52 15.28 2.18
N LEU A 81 4.37 14.05 1.68
CA LEU A 81 3.18 13.24 1.88
C LEU A 81 3.57 11.77 1.81
N ILE A 82 3.04 10.95 2.71
CA ILE A 82 3.21 9.48 2.67
C ILE A 82 1.82 8.85 2.74
N ILE A 83 1.56 7.89 1.85
CA ILE A 83 0.32 7.11 1.82
C ILE A 83 0.69 5.64 1.75
N SER A 84 0.09 4.83 2.62
CA SER A 84 0.04 3.38 2.44
C SER A 84 -1.32 3.02 1.87
N THR A 85 -1.34 2.22 0.80
CA THR A 85 -2.60 1.76 0.20
C THR A 85 -3.24 0.70 1.10
N GLY A 86 -4.56 0.71 1.26
CA GLY A 86 -5.27 -0.35 1.97
C GLY A 86 -5.63 -1.55 1.10
N SER A 87 -6.43 -2.46 1.65
CA SER A 87 -6.91 -3.66 0.95
C SER A 87 -7.87 -3.34 -0.21
N GLU A 88 -8.38 -2.12 -0.28
CA GLU A 88 -9.16 -1.61 -1.40
C GLU A 88 -8.37 -1.50 -2.71
N THR A 89 -7.05 -1.37 -2.64
CA THR A 89 -6.18 -1.20 -3.81
C THR A 89 -5.58 -2.52 -4.29
N SER A 90 -5.27 -3.42 -3.36
CA SER A 90 -4.73 -4.75 -3.65
C SER A 90 -5.05 -5.68 -2.50
N THR A 91 -5.62 -6.83 -2.81
CA THR A 91 -5.98 -7.84 -1.81
C THR A 91 -4.77 -8.64 -1.32
N SER A 92 -3.68 -8.66 -2.08
CA SER A 92 -2.49 -9.48 -1.79
C SER A 92 -1.43 -8.73 -1.00
N GLN A 93 -1.27 -7.43 -1.27
CA GLN A 93 -0.27 -6.62 -0.58
C GLN A 93 -0.52 -5.11 -0.75
N PRO A 94 -0.27 -4.33 0.29
CA PRO A 94 -0.26 -2.87 0.22
C PRO A 94 1.05 -2.33 -0.38
N PHE A 95 0.93 -1.17 -1.03
CA PHE A 95 2.04 -0.35 -1.53
C PHE A 95 2.23 0.86 -0.64
N MET A 96 3.45 1.41 -0.66
CA MET A 96 3.74 2.69 -0.03
C MET A 96 4.11 3.70 -1.10
N LEU A 97 3.50 4.88 -1.03
CA LEU A 97 3.82 5.99 -1.91
C LEU A 97 4.23 7.17 -1.07
N PHE A 98 5.27 7.88 -1.49
CA PHE A 98 5.67 9.11 -0.83
C PHE A 98 6.11 10.20 -1.80
N ALA A 99 5.82 11.43 -1.38
CA ALA A 99 6.38 12.69 -1.85
C ALA A 99 7.38 13.16 -0.77
N SER A 100 8.62 13.41 -1.18
CA SER A 100 9.67 13.95 -0.30
C SER A 100 9.50 15.43 0.00
N GLY A 101 8.82 16.18 -0.88
CA GLY A 101 8.70 17.64 -0.84
C GLY A 101 9.95 18.39 -1.32
N ILE A 102 11.01 17.68 -1.75
CA ILE A 102 12.30 18.26 -2.17
C ILE A 102 12.66 17.94 -3.63
N GLY A 103 11.72 17.42 -4.40
CA GLY A 103 11.81 17.17 -5.83
C GLY A 103 11.56 15.72 -6.23
N ASP A 104 11.37 14.79 -5.31
CA ASP A 104 11.31 13.37 -5.63
C ASP A 104 10.09 12.67 -5.01
N ALA A 105 9.48 11.77 -5.76
CA ALA A 105 8.37 10.95 -5.31
C ALA A 105 8.48 9.53 -5.85
N TRP A 106 8.04 8.57 -5.04
CA TRP A 106 8.25 7.14 -5.28
C TRP A 106 7.03 6.31 -4.89
N MET A 107 6.86 5.18 -5.56
CA MET A 107 6.02 4.07 -5.14
C MET A 107 6.92 2.87 -4.80
N LEU A 108 6.61 2.20 -3.71
CA LEU A 108 7.35 1.09 -3.13
C LEU A 108 6.45 -0.13 -2.94
N ASP A 109 7.00 -1.30 -3.26
CA ASP A 109 6.52 -2.59 -2.79
C ASP A 109 7.36 -3.00 -1.57
N PRO A 110 6.82 -2.93 -0.35
CA PRO A 110 7.56 -3.24 0.86
C PRO A 110 7.90 -4.72 0.98
N PHE A 111 7.11 -5.60 0.37
CA PHE A 111 7.28 -7.05 0.47
C PHE A 111 8.23 -7.60 -0.59
N GLY A 112 8.15 -7.05 -1.80
CA GLY A 112 9.05 -7.37 -2.90
C GLY A 112 10.33 -6.53 -2.93
N GLN A 113 10.46 -5.55 -2.03
CA GLN A 113 11.54 -4.54 -2.01
C GLN A 113 11.74 -3.85 -3.36
N ARG A 114 10.63 -3.54 -4.04
CA ARG A 114 10.64 -2.94 -5.37
C ARG A 114 10.34 -1.45 -5.31
N ALA A 115 10.94 -0.70 -6.22
CA ALA A 115 10.74 0.73 -6.33
C ALA A 115 10.35 1.15 -7.75
N LEU A 116 9.57 2.22 -7.80
CA LEU A 116 9.11 2.86 -9.02
C LEU A 116 9.16 4.38 -8.81
N CYS A 117 9.89 5.09 -9.67
CA CYS A 117 9.98 6.53 -9.58
C CYS A 117 8.72 7.19 -10.16
N LEU A 118 8.14 8.15 -9.43
CA LEU A 118 6.97 8.92 -9.86
C LEU A 118 7.36 10.35 -10.24
N VAL A 119 8.29 10.95 -9.48
CA VAL A 119 8.88 12.26 -9.75
C VAL A 119 10.36 12.16 -9.42
N TRP A 120 11.20 12.72 -10.31
CA TRP A 120 12.63 12.82 -10.13
C TRP A 120 13.08 14.26 -10.38
N ARG A 121 13.66 14.91 -9.37
CA ARG A 121 14.15 16.31 -9.41
C ARG A 121 13.13 17.30 -9.98
N GLY A 122 11.89 17.20 -9.53
CA GLY A 122 10.75 18.02 -9.95
C GLY A 122 10.18 17.63 -11.32
N GLN A 123 10.73 16.62 -11.98
CA GLN A 123 10.22 16.12 -13.26
C GLN A 123 9.37 14.88 -13.04
N ARG A 124 8.11 14.98 -13.45
CA ARG A 124 7.19 13.83 -13.45
C ARG A 124 7.70 12.73 -14.38
N GLN A 125 7.72 11.51 -13.87
CA GLN A 125 8.01 10.31 -14.65
C GLN A 125 6.72 9.69 -15.21
N SER A 126 6.87 8.81 -16.21
CA SER A 126 5.76 8.11 -16.87
C SER A 126 5.80 6.59 -16.60
N PRO A 127 5.64 6.16 -15.33
CA PRO A 127 5.68 4.75 -14.99
C PRO A 127 4.49 3.99 -15.58
N ILE A 128 4.67 2.68 -15.83
CA ILE A 128 3.59 1.82 -16.34
C ILE A 128 2.86 1.18 -15.15
N VAL A 129 1.72 1.78 -14.79
CA VAL A 129 0.76 1.27 -13.81
C VAL A 129 -0.58 1.08 -14.52
N ARG A 130 -1.08 -0.15 -14.55
CA ARG A 130 -2.39 -0.49 -15.13
C ARG A 130 -3.28 -1.08 -14.04
N GLU A 131 -4.40 -0.43 -13.80
CA GLU A 131 -5.39 -0.83 -12.82
C GLU A 131 -6.70 -1.13 -13.56
N THR A 132 -7.19 -2.37 -13.44
CA THR A 132 -8.53 -2.80 -13.82
C THR A 132 -9.26 -3.29 -12.57
N PRO A 133 -10.60 -3.43 -12.59
CA PRO A 133 -11.35 -3.89 -11.43
C PRO A 133 -10.92 -5.27 -10.87
N ASP A 134 -10.29 -6.09 -11.71
CA ASP A 134 -9.89 -7.46 -11.44
C ASP A 134 -8.37 -7.69 -11.45
N ARG A 135 -7.58 -6.70 -11.91
CA ARG A 135 -6.15 -6.86 -12.11
C ARG A 135 -5.38 -5.57 -11.86
N LEU A 136 -4.27 -5.72 -11.17
CA LEU A 136 -3.28 -4.67 -11.00
C LEU A 136 -1.97 -5.12 -11.63
N GLU A 137 -1.45 -4.33 -12.56
CA GLU A 137 -0.13 -4.54 -13.18
C GLU A 137 0.75 -3.31 -12.91
N ILE A 138 1.90 -3.55 -12.30
CA ILE A 138 2.90 -2.51 -12.03
C ILE A 138 4.20 -3.00 -12.66
N GLN A 139 4.76 -2.22 -13.58
CA GLN A 139 6.11 -2.44 -14.07
C GLN A 139 7.08 -1.74 -13.12
N TRP A 140 7.67 -2.52 -12.23
CA TRP A 140 8.70 -2.05 -11.31
C TRP A 140 9.99 -1.73 -12.06
N GLU A 141 10.66 -0.63 -11.68
CA GLU A 141 11.91 -0.19 -12.28
C GLU A 141 13.12 -0.85 -11.63
N GLY A 142 13.01 -1.32 -10.39
CA GLY A 142 14.08 -2.02 -9.72
C GLY A 142 13.82 -2.21 -8.23
N SER A 143 14.88 -2.20 -7.43
CA SER A 143 14.83 -2.46 -5.99
C SER A 143 15.24 -1.26 -5.16
N TYR A 144 14.87 -1.29 -3.87
CA TYR A 144 15.32 -0.32 -2.89
C TYR A 144 15.69 -0.96 -1.57
N GLU A 145 16.45 -0.22 -0.77
CA GLU A 145 16.79 -0.58 0.59
C GLU A 145 16.84 0.66 1.49
N LEU A 146 16.33 0.54 2.71
CA LEU A 146 16.37 1.59 3.73
C LEU A 146 17.58 1.35 4.64
N ARG A 147 18.69 2.03 4.40
CA ARG A 147 19.96 1.87 5.14
C ARG A 147 20.23 3.09 6.02
N GLY A 148 20.02 2.96 7.33
CA GLY A 148 20.10 4.09 8.26
C GLY A 148 19.15 5.21 7.84
N GLU A 149 19.68 6.40 7.62
CA GLU A 149 18.96 7.59 7.14
C GLU A 149 18.86 7.69 5.61
N PHE A 150 19.38 6.70 4.89
CA PHE A 150 19.47 6.75 3.44
C PHE A 150 18.51 5.78 2.74
N PHE A 151 17.96 6.27 1.64
CA PHE A 151 17.19 5.52 0.66
C PHE A 151 18.11 5.08 -0.47
N SER A 152 18.47 3.80 -0.52
CA SER A 152 19.29 3.24 -1.60
C SER A 152 18.41 2.60 -2.65
N VAL A 153 18.71 2.83 -3.93
CA VAL A 153 18.00 2.26 -5.07
C VAL A 153 18.96 1.64 -6.05
N ASP A 154 18.49 0.61 -6.73
CA ASP A 154 19.06 0.06 -7.95
C ASP A 154 17.92 -0.11 -8.95
N VAL A 155 17.76 0.88 -9.84
CA VAL A 155 16.63 0.95 -10.78
C VAL A 155 17.13 1.09 -12.21
N ASP A 156 16.42 0.45 -13.15
CA ASP A 156 16.62 0.55 -14.59
C ASP A 156 16.03 1.86 -15.14
N HIS A 157 16.42 2.98 -14.52
CA HIS A 157 16.02 4.32 -14.93
C HIS A 157 17.26 5.12 -15.34
N PRO A 158 17.32 5.68 -16.56
CA PRO A 158 18.57 6.22 -17.15
C PRO A 158 19.17 7.38 -16.36
N LEU A 159 18.35 8.16 -15.65
CA LEU A 159 18.82 9.29 -14.83
C LEU A 159 19.09 8.93 -13.37
N ILE A 160 18.67 7.75 -12.92
CA ILE A 160 18.72 7.31 -11.52
C ILE A 160 19.74 6.17 -11.36
N GLY A 161 19.54 5.04 -12.02
CA GLY A 161 20.44 3.90 -11.87
C GLY A 161 20.60 3.48 -10.40
N GLN A 162 21.81 3.07 -10.05
CA GLN A 162 22.18 2.75 -8.68
C GLN A 162 22.63 4.01 -7.91
N ARG A 163 22.00 4.31 -6.77
CA ARG A 163 22.42 5.41 -5.89
C ARG A 163 21.88 5.32 -4.46
N THR A 164 22.46 6.14 -3.60
CA THR A 164 22.04 6.35 -2.20
C THR A 164 21.61 7.80 -2.03
N ILE A 165 20.41 8.01 -1.50
CA ILE A 165 19.75 9.32 -1.41
C ILE A 165 19.44 9.63 0.06
N GLY A 166 19.79 10.83 0.52
CA GLY A 166 19.47 11.33 1.86
C GLY A 166 18.36 12.38 1.84
N GLY A 167 17.82 12.70 3.02
CA GLY A 167 16.78 13.72 3.19
C GLY A 167 15.35 13.23 2.94
N TYR A 168 15.18 11.96 2.55
CA TYR A 168 13.87 11.32 2.43
C TYR A 168 13.34 10.89 3.81
N PRO A 169 12.01 10.69 3.95
CA PRO A 169 11.39 10.29 5.21
C PRO A 169 11.61 8.79 5.52
N VAL A 170 12.87 8.35 5.57
CA VAL A 170 13.25 6.94 5.69
C VAL A 170 12.72 6.30 6.98
N GLU A 171 12.73 7.02 8.09
CA GLU A 171 12.26 6.50 9.37
C GLU A 171 10.74 6.27 9.37
N GLN A 172 9.97 7.20 8.78
CA GLN A 172 8.53 7.04 8.62
C GLN A 172 8.21 5.85 7.68
N LEU A 173 8.95 5.71 6.58
CA LEU A 173 8.80 4.57 5.66
C LEU A 173 9.10 3.23 6.35
N ARG A 174 10.13 3.19 7.21
CA ARG A 174 10.48 2.01 7.99
C ARG A 174 9.37 1.64 8.99
N SER A 175 8.89 2.62 9.75
CA SER A 175 7.80 2.44 10.71
C SER A 175 6.53 1.91 10.05
N LEU A 176 6.16 2.48 8.88
CA LEU A 176 5.00 2.02 8.12
C LEU A 176 5.20 0.60 7.57
N THR A 177 6.40 0.26 7.08
CA THR A 177 6.72 -1.11 6.64
C THR A 177 6.46 -2.15 7.73
N LEU A 178 6.83 -1.84 8.97
CA LEU A 178 6.63 -2.73 10.12
C LEU A 178 5.16 -2.86 10.49
N SER A 179 4.39 -1.76 10.43
CA SER A 179 2.96 -1.76 10.78
C SER A 179 2.06 -2.51 9.80
N VAL A 180 2.57 -2.76 8.59
CA VAL A 180 1.81 -3.27 7.45
C VAL A 180 2.03 -4.78 7.22
N GLN A 181 2.89 -5.43 8.03
CA GLN A 181 3.14 -6.87 7.90
C GLN A 181 1.88 -7.69 8.22
N PRO A 182 1.41 -8.57 7.30
CA PRO A 182 0.33 -9.49 7.59
C PRO A 182 0.79 -10.53 8.61
N VAL A 183 -0.08 -10.79 9.59
CA VAL A 183 0.07 -11.78 10.67
C VAL A 183 0.53 -13.17 10.17
N GLU A 184 0.24 -13.51 8.91
CA GLU A 184 0.59 -14.78 8.29
C GLU A 184 2.08 -14.90 7.94
N ARG A 185 2.78 -13.80 7.58
CA ARG A 185 4.26 -13.82 7.43
C ARG A 185 4.97 -13.94 8.77
N THR A 186 4.36 -13.42 9.83
CA THR A 186 4.83 -13.65 11.19
C THR A 186 4.86 -15.14 11.49
N ILE A 187 3.89 -15.94 11.02
CA ILE A 187 3.85 -17.39 11.30
C ILE A 187 4.98 -18.14 10.57
N ASP A 188 5.19 -17.89 9.27
CA ASP A 188 6.26 -18.56 8.50
C ASP A 188 7.68 -18.15 8.95
N GLN A 189 7.89 -16.88 9.32
CA GLN A 189 9.18 -16.43 9.87
C GLN A 189 9.37 -16.87 11.33
N VAL A 190 8.30 -16.92 12.15
CA VAL A 190 8.34 -17.46 13.52
C VAL A 190 8.74 -18.94 13.53
N ILE A 191 8.30 -19.72 12.54
CA ILE A 191 8.60 -21.14 12.45
C ILE A 191 10.05 -21.40 11.99
N ARG A 192 10.60 -20.59 11.07
CA ARG A 192 11.91 -20.90 10.44
C ARG A 192 13.17 -20.39 11.16
N GLN A 193 13.06 -19.39 12.05
CA GLN A 193 14.21 -18.83 12.79
C GLN A 193 15.40 -18.40 11.89
N ASP A 194 15.15 -18.01 10.63
CA ASP A 194 16.20 -17.76 9.62
C ASP A 194 17.16 -16.60 9.97
N ASP A 195 16.76 -15.68 10.84
CA ASP A 195 17.57 -14.55 11.30
C ASP A 195 18.12 -14.72 12.72
N ALA A 196 17.88 -15.87 13.36
CA ALA A 196 18.27 -16.11 14.74
C ALA A 196 19.76 -16.44 14.83
N VAL A 197 20.53 -15.53 15.43
CA VAL A 197 21.98 -15.65 15.65
C VAL A 197 22.23 -16.25 17.03
N GLU A 198 23.25 -17.08 17.15
CA GLU A 198 23.65 -17.65 18.44
C GLU A 198 24.00 -16.54 19.46
N LEU A 199 23.55 -16.71 20.71
CA LEU A 199 23.90 -15.84 21.84
C LEU A 199 25.38 -16.05 22.25
N SER A 200 26.30 -15.65 21.37
CA SER A 200 27.72 -15.63 21.67
C SER A 200 28.06 -14.57 22.72
N LEU A 201 29.23 -14.70 23.37
CA LEU A 201 29.70 -13.72 24.35
C LEU A 201 29.76 -12.29 23.80
N GLU A 202 30.00 -12.13 22.50
CA GLU A 202 30.03 -10.82 21.85
C GLU A 202 28.62 -10.23 21.70
N ILE A 203 27.65 -11.03 21.25
CA ILE A 203 26.24 -10.59 21.15
C ILE A 203 25.68 -10.26 22.54
N ILE A 204 25.97 -11.09 23.56
CA ILE A 204 25.54 -10.82 24.94
C ILE A 204 26.11 -9.47 25.44
N ARG A 205 27.38 -9.16 25.17
CA ARG A 205 27.97 -7.87 25.55
C ARG A 205 27.28 -6.69 24.85
N GLN A 206 26.90 -6.85 23.59
CA GLN A 206 26.19 -5.82 22.83
C GLN A 206 24.77 -5.60 23.39
N LEU A 207 24.06 -6.67 23.73
CA LEU A 207 22.72 -6.59 24.32
C LEU A 207 22.74 -5.97 25.72
N ILE A 208 23.74 -6.27 26.54
CA ILE A 208 23.91 -5.63 27.86
C ILE A 208 24.12 -4.11 27.70
N LYS A 209 24.91 -3.67 26.71
CA LYS A 209 25.06 -2.23 26.39
C LYS A 209 23.73 -1.61 25.94
N ALA A 210 22.86 -2.38 25.31
CA ALA A 210 21.51 -1.97 24.91
C ALA A 210 20.48 -2.05 26.07
N GLY A 211 20.90 -2.41 27.29
CA GLY A 211 20.06 -2.39 28.49
C GLY A 211 19.43 -3.74 28.87
N TRP A 212 19.82 -4.84 28.22
CA TRP A 212 19.32 -6.17 28.52
C TRP A 212 19.97 -6.77 29.78
N SER A 213 19.22 -7.59 30.52
CA SER A 213 19.69 -8.23 31.76
C SER A 213 20.70 -9.35 31.48
N THR A 214 21.90 -9.23 32.05
CA THR A 214 22.98 -10.23 31.96
C THR A 214 22.54 -11.62 32.46
N ASP A 215 21.80 -11.67 33.57
CA ASP A 215 21.38 -12.94 34.17
C ASP A 215 20.36 -13.67 33.29
N GLN A 216 19.45 -12.93 32.66
CA GLN A 216 18.45 -13.47 31.76
C GLN A 216 19.08 -13.99 30.45
N LEU A 217 20.00 -13.23 29.85
CA LEU A 217 20.70 -13.61 28.62
C LEU A 217 21.58 -14.85 28.83
N THR A 218 22.27 -14.93 29.97
CA THR A 218 23.14 -16.07 30.31
C THR A 218 22.31 -17.34 30.57
N ALA A 219 21.17 -17.20 31.26
CA ALA A 219 20.24 -18.31 31.48
C ALA A 219 19.61 -18.80 30.17
N ALA A 220 19.21 -17.88 29.29
CA ALA A 220 18.61 -18.22 27.99
C ALA A 220 19.63 -18.89 27.04
N ALA A 221 20.88 -18.40 27.00
CA ALA A 221 21.95 -19.03 26.21
C ALA A 221 22.21 -20.49 26.62
N ARG A 222 22.17 -20.80 27.93
CA ARG A 222 22.29 -22.19 28.44
C ARG A 222 21.16 -23.11 27.99
N GLN A 223 20.00 -22.54 27.66
CA GLN A 223 18.84 -23.28 27.16
C GLN A 223 18.82 -23.36 25.61
N GLY A 224 19.92 -22.96 24.96
CA GLY A 224 20.05 -22.98 23.50
C GLY A 224 19.31 -21.85 22.79
N ALA A 225 18.91 -20.80 23.52
CA ALA A 225 18.23 -19.66 22.93
C ALA A 225 19.14 -18.88 21.98
N ARG A 226 18.54 -18.26 20.97
CA ARG A 226 19.18 -17.43 19.96
C ARG A 226 18.61 -16.02 20.03
N TYR A 227 19.38 -15.05 19.58
CA TYR A 227 18.91 -13.67 19.45
C TYR A 227 18.47 -13.41 18.02
N SER A 228 17.28 -12.84 17.83
CA SER A 228 16.76 -12.42 16.53
C SER A 228 16.88 -10.90 16.44
N PRO A 229 17.81 -10.37 15.62
CA PRO A 229 17.99 -8.93 15.45
C PRO A 229 16.76 -8.26 14.82
N SER A 230 16.01 -8.98 13.97
CA SER A 230 14.79 -8.42 13.38
C SER A 230 13.66 -8.24 14.40
N ARG A 231 13.66 -9.04 15.47
CA ARG A 231 12.64 -9.02 16.53
C ARG A 231 13.07 -8.29 17.79
N ASP A 232 14.34 -7.92 17.90
CA ASP A 232 14.98 -7.49 19.15
C ASP A 232 14.56 -8.39 20.33
N SER A 233 14.67 -9.71 20.14
CA SER A 233 14.17 -10.68 21.10
C SER A 233 14.99 -11.96 21.16
N VAL A 234 14.96 -12.61 22.31
CA VAL A 234 15.56 -13.93 22.53
C VAL A 234 14.52 -15.01 22.23
N VAL A 235 14.84 -15.89 21.27
CA VAL A 235 13.97 -16.98 20.80
C VAL A 235 14.54 -18.33 21.23
N PHE A 236 13.69 -19.21 21.73
CA PHE A 236 14.08 -20.56 22.16
C PHE A 236 13.86 -21.57 21.03
N PRO A 237 14.69 -22.62 20.92
CA PRO A 237 14.46 -23.70 19.97
C PRO A 237 13.13 -24.40 20.30
N ALA A 238 12.40 -24.83 19.27
CA ALA A 238 11.17 -25.59 19.45
C ALA A 238 11.49 -26.90 20.21
N MET A 239 10.72 -27.21 21.26
CA MET A 239 10.88 -28.46 21.99
C MET A 239 10.58 -29.63 21.04
N VAL A 240 11.62 -30.37 20.66
CA VAL A 240 11.46 -31.67 20.00
C VAL A 240 10.93 -32.62 21.06
N ALA A 241 9.68 -33.05 20.93
CA ALA A 241 9.15 -34.11 21.78
C ALA A 241 10.01 -35.38 21.58
N PRO A 242 10.43 -36.08 22.64
CA PRO A 242 11.13 -37.35 22.47
C PRO A 242 10.19 -38.38 21.84
N GLU A 243 10.69 -39.10 20.83
CA GLU A 243 10.03 -40.27 20.22
C GLU A 243 9.84 -41.42 21.23
#